data_AF-A0A6J0SZ64-F1
#
_entry.id   AF-A0A6J0SZ64-F1
#
_cell.length_a   1.000
_cell.length_b   1.000
_cell.length_c   1.000
_cell.angle_alpha   90.00
_cell.angle_beta   90.00
_cell.angle_gamma   90.00
#
_symmetry.space_group_name_H-M   'P 1'
#
loop_
_entity.id
_entity.type
_entity.pdbx_description
1 polymer ?
#
loop_
_entity_poly.entity_id
_entity_poly.type
_entity_poly.pdbx_seq_one_letter_code
_entity_poly.pdbx_strand_id
1 'polypeptide(L)'
;MARFRRRTCIILLLFILFICSIMMALKNLRPERAVFGDPFGIGLLPDFQQRTTHLKNKFSMKHAKEDSFTQSNNLHTLSMNIKASTVSVGKQEEDLPSLNYNFHVFYYSWFGTPQFDGKYIHWNHPLLTHWDPKIASGYPNGRHSPPEDIGSSFYPELGPYSSRDPSVIEAHMKQMSSASIGVLALSWYPPGMADENGEPADGLVPTILDIAHKYRLKVTFHIEPYKDRDDRSMYNNIKYIIDRAAHLELLFVLQSTSGSTRLLGILSVLVAFFSEPEAVFRGSLRCLEFQGCCLRS
;
A
#
# COMPACT_ATOMS: atom_id res chain seq x y z
N MET A 1 6.89 -8.50 64.24
CA MET A 1 6.80 -8.58 62.75
C MET A 1 5.38 -8.48 62.17
N ALA A 2 4.29 -8.82 62.89
CA ALA A 2 2.93 -8.78 62.34
C ALA A 2 2.32 -7.36 62.12
N ARG A 3 2.70 -6.35 62.93
CA ARG A 3 2.17 -4.98 62.79
C ARG A 3 2.72 -4.23 61.55
N PHE A 4 3.93 -4.57 61.10
CA PHE A 4 4.57 -3.91 59.95
C PHE A 4 3.91 -4.37 58.63
N ARG A 5 3.68 -5.68 58.48
CA ARG A 5 2.92 -6.25 57.34
C ARG A 5 1.50 -5.67 57.23
N ARG A 6 0.80 -5.45 58.35
CA ARG A 6 -0.55 -4.88 58.34
C ARG A 6 -0.58 -3.45 57.83
N ARG A 7 0.42 -2.62 58.18
CA ARG A 7 0.53 -1.24 57.69
C ARG A 7 0.85 -1.19 56.20
N THR A 8 1.75 -2.03 55.71
CA THR A 8 2.08 -2.12 54.29
C THR A 8 0.90 -2.59 53.44
N CYS A 9 0.13 -3.58 53.90
CA CYS A 9 -1.07 -4.04 53.20
C CYS A 9 -2.17 -2.96 53.13
N ILE A 10 -2.34 -2.17 54.21
CA ILE A 10 -3.31 -1.06 54.22
C ILE A 10 -2.89 0.01 53.20
N ILE A 11 -1.60 0.37 53.14
CA ILE A 11 -1.10 1.35 52.17
C ILE A 11 -1.28 0.87 50.74
N LEU A 12 -0.99 -0.41 50.46
CA LEU A 12 -1.18 -1.00 49.13
C LEU A 12 -2.65 -1.00 48.71
N LEU A 13 -3.56 -1.32 49.63
CA LEU A 13 -4.99 -1.35 49.37
C LEU A 13 -5.54 0.05 49.09
N LEU A 14 -5.08 1.06 49.84
CA LEU A 14 -5.41 2.46 49.58
C LEU A 14 -4.88 2.93 48.21
N PHE A 15 -3.68 2.50 47.82
CA PHE A 15 -3.09 2.84 46.52
C PHE A 15 -3.87 2.22 45.35
N ILE A 16 -4.30 0.96 45.46
CA ILE A 16 -5.14 0.29 44.46
C ILE A 16 -6.49 1.00 44.33
N LEU A 17 -7.13 1.35 45.46
CA LEU A 17 -8.41 2.07 45.44
C LEU A 17 -8.27 3.46 44.80
N PHE A 18 -7.16 4.15 45.02
CA PHE A 18 -6.87 5.43 44.39
C PHE A 18 -6.75 5.30 42.87
N ILE A 19 -6.03 4.30 42.36
CA ILE A 19 -5.92 4.03 40.91
C ILE A 19 -7.31 3.71 40.33
N CYS A 20 -8.08 2.83 40.98
CA CYS A 20 -9.44 2.50 40.52
C CYS A 20 -10.36 3.73 40.48
N SER A 21 -10.27 4.61 41.48
CA SER A 21 -11.04 5.86 41.52
C SER A 21 -10.66 6.80 40.38
N ILE A 22 -9.36 6.92 40.06
CA ILE A 22 -8.89 7.72 38.92
C ILE A 22 -9.41 7.12 37.60
N MET A 23 -9.33 5.80 37.43
CA MET A 23 -9.84 5.14 36.22
C MET A 23 -11.36 5.36 36.03
N MET A 24 -12.13 5.33 37.12
CA MET A 24 -13.57 5.60 37.09
C MET A 24 -13.86 7.08 36.79
N ALA A 25 -13.08 8.01 37.35
CA ALA A 25 -13.21 9.44 37.05
C ALA A 25 -12.87 9.76 35.58
N LEU A 26 -11.78 9.20 35.05
CA LEU A 26 -11.39 9.34 33.64
C LEU A 26 -12.45 8.75 32.69
N LYS A 27 -13.08 7.63 33.08
CA LYS A 27 -14.18 7.04 32.31
C LYS A 27 -15.42 7.96 32.27
N ASN A 28 -15.69 8.68 33.35
CA ASN A 28 -16.83 9.61 33.46
C ASN A 28 -16.57 11.00 32.87
N LEU A 29 -15.32 11.35 32.57
CA LEU A 29 -14.96 12.59 31.87
C LEU A 29 -14.99 12.45 30.34
N ARG A 30 -15.31 11.28 29.80
CA ARG A 30 -15.50 11.09 28.35
C ARG A 30 -16.88 11.63 27.97
N PRO A 31 -16.99 12.69 27.13
CA PRO A 31 -18.28 13.15 26.66
C PRO A 31 -18.90 12.04 25.80
N GLU A 32 -20.06 11.52 26.20
CA GLU A 32 -20.92 10.80 25.27
C GLU A 32 -21.38 11.79 24.20
N ARG A 33 -21.23 11.37 22.93
CA ARG A 33 -21.60 12.04 21.68
C ARG A 33 -20.54 12.97 21.09
N ALA A 34 -19.57 12.36 20.41
CA ALA A 34 -19.03 12.91 19.18
C ALA A 34 -19.69 12.17 18.00
N VAL A 35 -20.30 12.91 17.07
CA VAL A 35 -20.94 12.44 15.82
C VAL A 35 -19.87 12.14 14.75
N PHE A 36 -18.74 11.58 15.18
CA PHE A 36 -17.65 11.19 14.29
C PHE A 36 -17.24 9.77 14.65
N GLY A 37 -17.00 8.96 13.63
CA GLY A 37 -16.81 7.51 13.72
C GLY A 37 -15.86 7.08 14.84
N ASP A 38 -16.11 5.86 15.31
CA ASP A 38 -15.36 5.18 16.37
C ASP A 38 -13.83 5.39 16.19
N PRO A 39 -13.04 5.67 17.25
CA PRO A 39 -11.62 6.04 17.12
C PRO A 39 -10.72 4.90 16.65
N PHE A 40 -11.29 3.73 16.43
CA PHE A 40 -10.64 2.55 15.87
C PHE A 40 -11.58 2.08 14.76
N GLY A 41 -11.13 2.09 13.50
CA GLY A 41 -11.90 1.76 12.29
C GLY A 41 -12.43 0.32 12.20
N ILE A 42 -12.74 -0.31 13.33
CA ILE A 42 -13.21 -1.69 13.52
C ILE A 42 -14.57 -1.92 12.84
N GLY A 43 -15.29 -0.85 12.46
CA GLY A 43 -16.56 -0.93 11.74
C GLY A 43 -16.47 -1.23 10.23
N LEU A 44 -15.28 -1.25 9.61
CA LEU A 44 -15.16 -1.35 8.14
C LEU A 44 -14.78 -2.74 7.60
N LEU A 45 -14.55 -3.75 8.45
CA LEU A 45 -14.10 -5.09 8.02
C LEU A 45 -14.71 -6.23 8.87
N PRO A 46 -15.93 -6.72 8.55
CA PRO A 46 -16.48 -7.93 9.17
C PRO A 46 -15.74 -9.22 8.77
N ASP A 47 -15.07 -9.24 7.61
CA ASP A 47 -14.58 -10.48 6.98
C ASP A 47 -13.23 -11.00 7.52
N PHE A 48 -12.45 -10.17 8.21
CA PHE A 48 -11.11 -10.59 8.65
C PHE A 48 -11.12 -11.51 9.88
N GLN A 49 -12.15 -11.42 10.72
CA GLN A 49 -12.29 -12.31 11.89
C GLN A 49 -12.67 -13.74 11.50
N GLN A 50 -13.40 -13.95 10.40
CA GLN A 50 -13.86 -15.29 10.02
C GLN A 50 -12.72 -16.15 9.45
N ARG A 51 -11.75 -15.52 8.77
CA ARG A 51 -10.61 -16.20 8.15
C ARG A 51 -9.59 -16.72 9.17
N THR A 52 -9.35 -15.98 10.24
CA THR A 52 -8.45 -16.38 11.33
C THR A 52 -9.00 -17.55 12.15
N THR A 53 -10.33 -17.64 12.32
CA THR A 53 -10.97 -18.82 12.93
C THR A 53 -10.95 -20.06 12.03
N HIS A 54 -11.06 -19.89 10.71
CA HIS A 54 -11.09 -21.01 9.75
C HIS A 54 -9.69 -21.61 9.49
N LEU A 55 -8.63 -20.81 9.54
CA LEU A 55 -7.24 -21.28 9.42
C LEU A 55 -6.78 -22.11 10.63
N LYS A 56 -7.32 -21.87 11.82
CA LYS A 56 -7.00 -22.62 13.04
C LYS A 56 -7.62 -24.03 13.05
N ASN A 57 -8.78 -24.19 12.40
CA ASN A 57 -9.48 -25.49 12.31
C ASN A 57 -8.95 -26.42 11.22
N LYS A 58 -8.14 -25.93 10.26
CA LYS A 58 -7.66 -26.72 9.11
C LYS A 58 -6.34 -27.46 9.36
N PHE A 59 -5.71 -27.27 10.52
CA PHE A 59 -4.40 -27.85 10.86
C PHE A 59 -4.47 -29.12 11.73
N SER A 60 -5.65 -29.76 11.83
CA SER A 60 -5.80 -31.05 12.50
C SER A 60 -6.48 -32.07 11.57
N MET A 61 -5.80 -33.21 11.34
CA MET A 61 -6.17 -34.36 10.48
C MET A 61 -6.02 -34.11 8.97
N LYS A 62 -5.34 -34.94 8.14
CA LYS A 62 -5.11 -36.40 8.17
C LYS A 62 -3.92 -36.77 7.25
N HIS A 63 -3.11 -37.72 7.69
CA HIS A 63 -2.30 -38.61 6.85
C HIS A 63 -3.21 -39.65 6.18
N ALA A 64 -2.97 -39.97 4.89
CA ALA A 64 -2.83 -41.34 4.33
C ALA A 64 -3.11 -41.43 2.80
N LYS A 65 -2.03 -41.74 2.06
CA LYS A 65 -1.84 -42.73 0.98
C LYS A 65 -2.72 -42.79 -0.31
N GLU A 66 -2.01 -42.62 -1.44
CA GLU A 66 -2.06 -43.23 -2.80
C GLU A 66 -3.04 -44.40 -3.10
N ASP A 67 -3.72 -44.37 -4.27
CA ASP A 67 -3.33 -45.14 -5.50
C ASP A 67 -4.36 -45.09 -6.68
N SER A 68 -3.81 -45.01 -7.91
CA SER A 68 -4.20 -45.56 -9.24
C SER A 68 -5.59 -45.45 -9.93
N PHE A 69 -5.58 -44.84 -11.14
CA PHE A 69 -6.07 -45.26 -12.49
C PHE A 69 -7.26 -46.27 -12.69
N THR A 70 -8.34 -45.87 -13.38
CA THR A 70 -8.81 -46.33 -14.74
C THR A 70 -10.28 -46.02 -15.05
N GLN A 71 -10.50 -45.84 -16.36
CA GLN A 71 -11.69 -45.48 -17.15
C GLN A 71 -12.80 -46.55 -17.22
N SER A 72 -14.08 -46.16 -17.26
CA SER A 72 -15.12 -46.80 -18.08
C SER A 72 -16.44 -46.01 -18.14
N ASN A 73 -17.06 -46.02 -19.32
CA ASN A 73 -18.29 -45.35 -19.72
C ASN A 73 -19.55 -45.96 -19.09
N ASN A 74 -20.61 -45.16 -18.93
CA ASN A 74 -21.97 -45.51 -19.37
C ASN A 74 -22.92 -44.30 -19.32
N LEU A 75 -23.60 -44.07 -20.44
CA LEU A 75 -24.69 -43.12 -20.63
C LEU A 75 -25.98 -43.69 -20.02
N HIS A 76 -26.73 -42.88 -19.26
CA HIS A 76 -28.19 -42.96 -19.26
C HIS A 76 -28.81 -41.58 -19.03
N THR A 77 -29.59 -41.18 -20.03
CA THR A 77 -30.32 -39.94 -20.19
C THR A 77 -31.39 -39.80 -19.09
N LEU A 78 -31.29 -38.73 -18.28
CA LEU A 78 -32.38 -38.20 -17.49
C LEU A 78 -32.49 -36.71 -17.81
N SER A 79 -33.48 -36.40 -18.63
CA SER A 79 -33.93 -35.05 -18.93
C SER A 79 -34.49 -34.40 -17.66
N MET A 80 -33.85 -33.35 -17.17
CA MET A 80 -34.49 -32.40 -16.27
C MET A 80 -34.25 -30.98 -16.81
N ASN A 81 -35.36 -30.36 -17.19
CA ASN A 81 -35.49 -28.94 -17.50
C ASN A 81 -34.91 -28.10 -16.36
N ILE A 82 -33.74 -27.51 -16.56
CA ILE A 82 -33.29 -26.37 -15.77
C ILE A 82 -33.38 -25.15 -16.68
N LYS A 83 -34.48 -24.42 -16.45
CA LYS A 83 -34.73 -23.05 -16.85
C LYS A 83 -33.41 -22.27 -16.80
N ALA A 84 -33.02 -21.70 -17.93
CA ALA A 84 -31.94 -20.71 -18.01
C ALA A 84 -32.23 -19.61 -16.99
N SER A 85 -31.59 -19.70 -15.84
CA SER A 85 -31.49 -18.62 -14.90
C SER A 85 -30.23 -17.91 -15.32
N THR A 86 -30.41 -16.88 -16.16
CA THR A 86 -29.49 -15.76 -16.26
C THR A 86 -29.24 -15.29 -14.83
N VAL A 87 -28.17 -15.81 -14.22
CA VAL A 87 -27.61 -15.23 -13.01
C VAL A 87 -27.09 -13.88 -13.46
N SER A 88 -27.88 -12.87 -13.15
CA SER A 88 -27.49 -11.48 -13.19
C SER A 88 -26.19 -11.33 -12.38
N VAL A 89 -25.07 -11.30 -13.10
CA VAL A 89 -23.84 -10.69 -12.62
C VAL A 89 -24.16 -9.21 -12.46
N GLY A 90 -24.58 -8.83 -11.27
CA GLY A 90 -24.98 -7.46 -10.96
C GLY A 90 -24.80 -7.19 -9.47
N LYS A 91 -24.12 -6.06 -9.20
CA LYS A 91 -23.92 -5.37 -7.91
C LYS A 91 -22.65 -5.69 -7.12
N GLN A 92 -21.50 -5.27 -7.65
CA GLN A 92 -20.35 -4.79 -6.86
C GLN A 92 -19.82 -3.43 -7.35
N GLU A 93 -20.23 -2.95 -8.53
CA GLU A 93 -19.72 -1.70 -9.12
C GLU A 93 -20.41 -0.40 -8.66
N GLU A 94 -21.54 -0.48 -7.93
CA GLU A 94 -22.39 0.69 -7.67
C GLU A 94 -22.01 1.55 -6.43
N ASP A 95 -21.10 1.10 -5.56
CA ASP A 95 -20.81 1.80 -4.28
C ASP A 95 -19.41 2.45 -4.19
N LEU A 96 -18.60 2.43 -5.25
CA LEU A 96 -17.31 3.14 -5.20
C LEU A 96 -17.54 4.66 -5.34
N PRO A 97 -16.96 5.49 -4.45
CA PRO A 97 -17.09 6.93 -4.53
C PRO A 97 -16.52 7.46 -5.85
N SER A 98 -17.09 8.58 -6.32
CA SER A 98 -16.55 9.27 -7.51
C SER A 98 -15.12 9.74 -7.24
N LEU A 99 -14.20 9.38 -8.13
CA LEU A 99 -12.79 9.75 -8.05
C LEU A 99 -12.53 11.10 -8.72
N ASN A 100 -11.64 11.90 -8.15
CA ASN A 100 -11.16 13.13 -8.75
C ASN A 100 -9.75 12.93 -9.34
N TYR A 101 -9.66 12.79 -10.66
CA TYR A 101 -8.40 12.56 -11.37
C TYR A 101 -7.48 13.78 -11.46
N ASN A 102 -7.92 14.95 -10.97
CA ASN A 102 -7.05 16.12 -10.79
C ASN A 102 -6.35 16.10 -9.42
N PHE A 103 -6.72 15.19 -8.51
CA PHE A 103 -6.04 14.99 -7.23
C PHE A 103 -5.07 13.83 -7.32
N HIS A 104 -3.80 14.14 -7.06
CA HIS A 104 -2.67 13.23 -7.10
C HIS A 104 -2.12 13.06 -5.68
N VAL A 105 -1.78 11.83 -5.28
CA VAL A 105 -1.15 11.55 -3.99
C VAL A 105 0.19 10.84 -4.20
N PHE A 106 1.24 11.30 -3.54
CA PHE A 106 2.53 10.59 -3.56
C PHE A 106 2.42 9.30 -2.78
N TYR A 107 2.88 8.21 -3.39
CA TYR A 107 2.77 6.86 -2.85
C TYR A 107 4.12 6.15 -2.89
N TYR A 108 4.51 5.54 -1.77
CA TYR A 108 5.80 4.88 -1.59
C TYR A 108 5.61 3.36 -1.40
N SER A 109 6.26 2.56 -2.26
CA SER A 109 6.18 1.10 -2.28
C SER A 109 7.45 0.43 -1.72
N TRP A 110 8.16 1.09 -0.81
CA TRP A 110 9.49 0.69 -0.33
C TRP A 110 9.51 -0.04 1.03
N PHE A 111 8.35 -0.30 1.64
CA PHE A 111 8.28 -0.90 2.98
C PHE A 111 8.35 -2.43 2.91
N GLY A 112 9.05 -3.07 3.86
CA GLY A 112 9.22 -4.51 3.88
C GLY A 112 9.22 -5.12 5.27
N THR A 113 8.88 -6.40 5.36
CA THR A 113 8.75 -7.17 6.61
C THR A 113 9.45 -8.53 6.50
N PRO A 114 9.84 -9.16 7.62
CA PRO A 114 10.43 -10.50 7.61
C PRO A 114 9.57 -11.55 6.90
N GLN A 115 8.24 -11.43 6.98
CA GLN A 115 7.32 -12.42 6.40
C GLN A 115 7.31 -12.42 4.87
N PHE A 116 7.34 -11.24 4.23
CA PHE A 116 7.25 -11.09 2.78
C PHE A 116 8.59 -10.82 2.11
N ASP A 117 9.52 -10.20 2.84
CA ASP A 117 10.77 -9.63 2.31
C ASP A 117 12.02 -10.25 2.97
N GLY A 118 11.85 -11.13 3.96
CA GLY A 118 12.94 -11.77 4.72
C GLY A 118 13.61 -10.87 5.76
N LYS A 119 13.38 -9.56 5.72
CA LYS A 119 13.85 -8.56 6.69
C LYS A 119 12.93 -7.35 6.71
N TYR A 120 13.04 -6.53 7.76
CA TYR A 120 12.45 -5.19 7.71
C TYR A 120 13.21 -4.30 6.72
N ILE A 121 12.46 -3.52 5.94
CA ILE A 121 12.96 -2.53 4.98
C ILE A 121 12.19 -1.23 5.24
N HIS A 122 12.88 -0.09 5.26
CA HIS A 122 12.37 1.24 5.62
C HIS A 122 11.79 1.40 7.03
N TRP A 123 11.08 0.42 7.60
CA TRP A 123 10.62 0.48 8.98
C TRP A 123 11.78 0.54 9.99
N ASN A 124 12.86 -0.17 9.71
CA ASN A 124 14.10 -0.18 10.49
C ASN A 124 15.09 0.89 9.97
N HIS A 125 14.61 2.07 9.58
CA HIS A 125 15.44 3.16 9.03
C HIS A 125 16.58 3.52 10.01
N PRO A 126 17.79 3.88 9.53
CA PRO A 126 18.81 4.44 10.39
C PRO A 126 18.44 5.85 10.88
N LEU A 127 18.89 6.20 12.07
CA LEU A 127 18.89 7.58 12.53
C LEU A 127 19.93 8.36 11.71
N LEU A 128 19.47 9.38 10.98
CA LEU A 128 20.35 10.18 10.14
C LEU A 128 21.28 11.02 11.01
N THR A 129 22.58 10.95 10.70
CA THR A 129 23.61 11.67 11.44
C THR A 129 23.63 13.13 11.01
N HIS A 130 23.64 14.04 11.98
CA HIS A 130 23.81 15.46 11.70
C HIS A 130 25.18 15.72 11.02
N TRP A 131 25.23 16.61 10.03
CA TRP A 131 26.44 16.87 9.25
C TRP A 131 27.60 17.45 10.08
N ASP A 132 27.30 18.25 11.12
CA ASP A 132 28.28 18.71 12.12
C ASP A 132 28.51 17.62 13.20
N PRO A 133 29.74 17.07 13.32
CA PRO A 133 30.07 16.05 14.32
C PRO A 133 29.86 16.48 15.76
N LYS A 134 29.98 17.78 16.07
CA LYS A 134 29.77 18.31 17.43
C LYS A 134 28.30 18.25 17.84
N ILE A 135 27.40 18.44 16.89
CA ILE A 135 25.96 18.32 17.12
C ILE A 135 25.58 16.84 17.11
N ALA A 136 26.13 16.05 16.17
CA ALA A 136 25.84 14.62 16.04
C ALA A 136 26.12 13.84 17.33
N SER A 137 27.17 14.18 18.08
CA SER A 137 27.50 13.51 19.35
C SER A 137 26.46 13.70 20.45
N GLY A 138 25.56 14.68 20.31
CA GLY A 138 24.45 14.92 21.23
C GLY A 138 23.18 14.13 20.93
N TYR A 139 23.12 13.38 19.82
CA TYR A 139 21.94 12.64 19.39
C TYR A 139 22.17 11.12 19.34
N PRO A 140 21.11 10.31 19.52
CA PRO A 140 21.21 8.86 19.36
C PRO A 140 21.61 8.46 17.93
N ASN A 141 22.27 7.32 17.83
CA ASN A 141 22.66 6.70 16.56
C ASN A 141 22.11 5.27 16.48
N GLY A 142 22.26 4.64 15.31
CA GLY A 142 21.80 3.27 15.07
C GLY A 142 20.57 3.21 14.17
N ARG A 143 19.77 2.15 14.33
CA ARG A 143 18.57 1.88 13.53
C ARG A 143 17.39 1.58 14.43
N HIS A 144 16.20 1.92 13.96
CA HIS A 144 14.96 1.50 14.61
C HIS A 144 14.83 -0.03 14.62
N SER A 145 14.18 -0.57 15.65
CA SER A 145 13.94 -2.02 15.85
C SER A 145 12.46 -2.40 15.80
N PRO A 146 11.87 -2.61 14.61
CA PRO A 146 10.47 -2.99 14.48
C PRO A 146 10.15 -4.35 15.13
N PRO A 147 8.89 -4.61 15.54
CA PRO A 147 7.71 -3.82 15.21
C PRO A 147 7.37 -2.68 16.18
N GLU A 148 7.87 -2.66 17.41
CA GLU A 148 7.50 -1.64 18.40
C GLU A 148 8.24 -0.30 18.19
N ASP A 149 9.44 -0.34 17.64
CA ASP A 149 10.27 0.83 17.34
C ASP A 149 10.47 0.94 15.83
N ILE A 150 9.74 1.85 15.18
CA ILE A 150 9.79 2.08 13.73
C ILE A 150 10.33 3.49 13.43
N GLY A 151 10.90 3.67 12.24
CA GLY A 151 11.39 4.94 11.72
C GLY A 151 10.29 5.92 11.33
N SER A 152 9.36 6.20 12.25
CA SER A 152 8.24 7.12 12.06
C SER A 152 7.75 7.65 13.41
N SER A 153 7.39 8.93 13.45
CA SER A 153 6.73 9.53 14.62
C SER A 153 5.27 9.07 14.80
N PHE A 154 4.68 8.44 13.78
CA PHE A 154 3.33 7.89 13.78
C PHE A 154 3.34 6.38 13.53
N TYR A 155 2.36 5.66 14.07
CA TYR A 155 2.24 4.22 13.87
C TYR A 155 1.10 3.88 12.91
N PRO A 156 1.34 3.15 11.80
CA PRO A 156 0.28 2.79 10.86
C PRO A 156 -0.76 1.86 11.48
N GLU A 157 -2.03 2.02 11.12
CA GLU A 157 -3.10 1.09 11.55
C GLU A 157 -2.84 -0.35 11.04
N LEU A 158 -2.25 -0.48 9.84
CA LEU A 158 -1.83 -1.77 9.26
C LEU A 158 -0.56 -2.35 9.91
N GLY A 159 0.00 -1.67 10.92
CA GLY A 159 1.31 -2.01 11.50
C GLY A 159 2.46 -1.80 10.51
N PRO A 160 3.68 -2.27 10.85
CA PRO A 160 4.80 -2.30 9.91
C PRO A 160 4.51 -3.35 8.83
N TYR A 161 3.92 -2.91 7.72
CA TYR A 161 3.46 -3.74 6.62
C TYR A 161 4.52 -3.96 5.54
N SER A 162 4.31 -4.94 4.65
CA SER A 162 5.10 -5.06 3.42
C SER A 162 4.37 -4.41 2.26
N SER A 163 5.06 -3.59 1.48
CA SER A 163 4.57 -3.07 0.20
C SER A 163 4.42 -4.16 -0.86
N ARG A 164 4.95 -5.37 -0.62
CA ARG A 164 4.77 -6.55 -1.50
C ARG A 164 3.52 -7.36 -1.17
N ASP A 165 2.88 -7.11 -0.03
CA ASP A 165 1.66 -7.81 0.36
C ASP A 165 0.48 -7.27 -0.46
N PRO A 166 -0.15 -8.08 -1.34
CA PRO A 166 -1.28 -7.62 -2.15
C PRO A 166 -2.46 -7.11 -1.32
N SER A 167 -2.66 -7.65 -0.11
CA SER A 167 -3.75 -7.21 0.77
C SER A 167 -3.53 -5.80 1.32
N VAL A 168 -2.27 -5.41 1.53
CA VAL A 168 -1.87 -4.05 1.92
C VAL A 168 -2.09 -3.08 0.76
N ILE A 169 -1.68 -3.46 -0.46
CA ILE A 169 -1.92 -2.65 -1.66
C ILE A 169 -3.43 -2.45 -1.86
N GLU A 170 -4.23 -3.50 -1.73
CA GLU A 170 -5.68 -3.43 -1.82
C GLU A 170 -6.30 -2.51 -0.76
N ALA A 171 -5.83 -2.59 0.48
CA ALA A 171 -6.26 -1.68 1.54
C ALA A 171 -5.91 -0.21 1.22
N HIS A 172 -4.72 0.07 0.69
CA HIS A 172 -4.33 1.42 0.27
C HIS A 172 -5.19 1.95 -0.88
N MET A 173 -5.51 1.12 -1.89
CA MET A 173 -6.40 1.54 -2.99
C MET A 173 -7.81 1.85 -2.48
N LYS A 174 -8.32 1.06 -1.52
CA LYS A 174 -9.60 1.34 -0.86
C LYS A 174 -9.57 2.66 -0.08
N GLN A 175 -8.49 2.94 0.65
CA GLN A 175 -8.30 4.21 1.37
C GLN A 175 -8.28 5.41 0.41
N MET A 176 -7.50 5.34 -0.68
CA MET A 176 -7.45 6.39 -1.69
C MET A 176 -8.80 6.63 -2.37
N SER A 177 -9.50 5.55 -2.71
CA SER A 177 -10.86 5.63 -3.26
C SER A 177 -11.81 6.31 -2.27
N SER A 178 -11.80 5.93 -0.99
CA SER A 178 -12.62 6.56 0.05
C SER A 178 -12.32 8.06 0.26
N ALA A 179 -11.11 8.49 -0.08
CA ALA A 179 -10.69 9.89 -0.06
C ALA A 179 -10.97 10.64 -1.39
N SER A 180 -11.65 9.99 -2.35
CA SER A 180 -11.92 10.53 -3.70
C SER A 180 -10.67 10.93 -4.49
N ILE A 181 -9.52 10.32 -4.19
CA ILE A 181 -8.27 10.54 -4.93
C ILE A 181 -8.31 9.69 -6.20
N GLY A 182 -8.04 10.28 -7.38
CA GLY A 182 -8.08 9.55 -8.64
C GLY A 182 -6.72 9.06 -9.15
N VAL A 183 -5.62 9.64 -8.68
CA VAL A 183 -4.28 9.33 -9.22
C VAL A 183 -3.26 9.09 -8.09
N LEU A 184 -2.56 7.96 -8.16
CA LEU A 184 -1.39 7.70 -7.31
C LEU A 184 -0.09 7.99 -8.07
N ALA A 185 0.74 8.87 -7.51
CA ALA A 185 2.07 9.21 -7.99
C ALA A 185 3.09 8.30 -7.30
N LEU A 186 3.41 7.19 -7.96
CA LEU A 186 4.28 6.13 -7.44
C LEU A 186 5.75 6.58 -7.46
N SER A 187 6.36 6.70 -6.27
CA SER A 187 7.81 6.82 -6.11
C SER A 187 8.51 5.69 -6.86
N TRP A 188 9.40 6.04 -7.79
CA TRP A 188 9.98 5.09 -8.72
C TRP A 188 11.48 5.29 -8.90
N TYR A 189 12.19 4.17 -8.80
CA TYR A 189 13.60 4.00 -9.17
C TYR A 189 13.69 3.02 -10.35
N PRO A 190 14.70 3.17 -11.23
CA PRO A 190 14.94 2.21 -12.31
C PRO A 190 15.11 0.77 -11.82
N PRO A 191 14.86 -0.24 -12.67
CA PRO A 191 15.02 -1.64 -12.31
C PRO A 191 16.40 -1.93 -11.73
N GLY A 192 16.44 -2.61 -10.57
CA GLY A 192 17.68 -2.91 -9.86
C GLY A 192 18.27 -1.74 -9.05
N MET A 193 17.62 -0.58 -9.04
CA MET A 193 18.00 0.57 -8.21
C MET A 193 16.98 0.81 -7.10
N ALA A 194 17.42 1.49 -6.04
CA ALA A 194 16.63 1.88 -4.88
C ALA A 194 17.25 3.13 -4.22
N ASP A 195 16.56 3.68 -3.22
CA ASP A 195 17.17 4.65 -2.30
C ASP A 195 18.23 3.96 -1.41
N GLU A 196 19.01 4.76 -0.68
CA GLU A 196 20.12 4.27 0.16
C GLU A 196 19.69 3.33 1.30
N ASN A 197 18.41 3.33 1.67
CA ASN A 197 17.86 2.57 2.80
C ASN A 197 16.83 1.52 2.38
N GLY A 198 16.57 1.39 1.08
CA GLY A 198 15.55 0.52 0.50
C GLY A 198 16.12 -0.66 -0.30
N GLU A 199 15.23 -1.28 -1.06
CA GLU A 199 15.50 -2.36 -2.01
C GLU A 199 14.73 -2.10 -3.32
N PRO A 200 15.13 -2.68 -4.47
CA PRO A 200 14.49 -2.40 -5.75
C PRO A 200 12.98 -2.71 -5.75
N ALA A 201 12.18 -1.69 -6.08
CA ALA A 201 10.72 -1.73 -6.01
C ALA A 201 10.02 -1.83 -7.39
N ASP A 202 10.74 -1.69 -8.51
CA ASP A 202 10.14 -1.74 -9.87
C ASP A 202 9.35 -3.03 -10.13
N GLY A 203 9.80 -4.16 -9.57
CA GLY A 203 9.09 -5.44 -9.68
C GLY A 203 7.68 -5.46 -9.08
N LEU A 204 7.31 -4.46 -8.26
CA LEU A 204 5.97 -4.31 -7.69
C LEU A 204 5.01 -3.51 -8.58
N VAL A 205 5.54 -2.79 -9.57
CA VAL A 205 4.75 -1.92 -10.45
C VAL A 205 3.58 -2.67 -11.10
N PRO A 206 3.75 -3.89 -11.68
CA PRO A 206 2.64 -4.61 -12.29
C PRO A 206 1.50 -4.91 -11.30
N THR A 207 1.84 -5.38 -10.10
CA THR A 207 0.84 -5.69 -9.06
C THR A 207 0.12 -4.44 -8.56
N ILE A 208 0.83 -3.32 -8.42
CA ILE A 208 0.22 -2.04 -8.05
C ILE A 208 -0.76 -1.57 -9.14
N LEU A 209 -0.37 -1.69 -10.42
CA LEU A 209 -1.25 -1.34 -11.55
C LEU A 209 -2.51 -2.21 -11.56
N ASP A 210 -2.37 -3.53 -11.46
CA ASP A 210 -3.51 -4.47 -11.46
C ASP A 210 -4.51 -4.17 -10.35
N ILE A 211 -4.02 -3.89 -9.13
CA ILE A 211 -4.90 -3.58 -7.99
C ILE A 211 -5.49 -2.16 -8.14
N ALA A 212 -4.72 -1.17 -8.61
CA ALA A 212 -5.24 0.17 -8.88
C ALA A 212 -6.40 0.14 -9.90
N HIS A 213 -6.30 -0.70 -10.93
CA HIS A 213 -7.36 -0.90 -11.92
C HIS A 213 -8.68 -1.35 -11.30
N LYS A 214 -8.62 -2.31 -10.37
CA LYS A 214 -9.79 -2.82 -9.65
C LYS A 214 -10.55 -1.72 -8.91
N TYR A 215 -9.85 -0.66 -8.49
CA TYR A 215 -10.43 0.49 -7.79
C TYR A 215 -10.61 1.73 -8.67
N ARG A 216 -10.46 1.60 -9.99
CA ARG A 216 -10.57 2.68 -10.99
C ARG A 216 -9.55 3.81 -10.80
N LEU A 217 -8.49 3.58 -10.03
CA LEU A 217 -7.41 4.53 -9.83
C LEU A 217 -6.47 4.53 -11.05
N LYS A 218 -5.86 5.69 -11.32
CA LYS A 218 -4.78 5.81 -12.31
C LYS A 218 -3.44 5.92 -11.62
N VAL A 219 -2.38 5.54 -12.34
CA VAL A 219 -1.00 5.59 -11.83
C VAL A 219 -0.17 6.53 -12.69
N THR A 220 0.57 7.40 -12.03
CA THR A 220 1.68 8.18 -12.61
C THR A 220 2.96 7.85 -11.86
N PHE A 221 4.12 8.18 -12.43
CA PHE A 221 5.42 7.87 -11.84
C PHE A 221 6.09 9.16 -11.34
N HIS A 222 6.49 9.11 -10.08
CA HIS A 222 7.34 10.08 -9.42
C HIS A 222 8.79 9.56 -9.49
N ILE A 223 9.56 10.07 -10.46
CA ILE A 223 10.92 9.61 -10.72
C ILE A 223 11.87 10.23 -9.69
N GLU A 224 12.40 9.37 -8.82
CA GLU A 224 13.32 9.72 -7.75
C GLU A 224 14.72 10.10 -8.29
N PRO A 225 15.56 10.79 -7.52
CA PRO A 225 16.96 10.94 -7.87
C PRO A 225 17.67 9.59 -7.74
N TYR A 226 18.20 9.09 -8.85
CA TYR A 226 19.00 7.87 -8.91
C TYR A 226 20.42 8.17 -9.38
N LYS A 227 21.34 7.25 -9.09
CA LYS A 227 22.75 7.39 -9.43
C LYS A 227 22.92 7.57 -10.95
N ASP A 228 23.77 8.52 -11.35
CA ASP A 228 24.09 8.82 -12.75
C ASP A 228 22.85 9.23 -13.59
N ARG A 229 21.84 9.85 -12.96
CA ARG A 229 20.67 10.41 -13.65
C ARG A 229 21.06 11.59 -14.55
N ASP A 230 20.84 11.42 -15.85
CA ASP A 230 21.07 12.37 -16.93
C ASP A 230 19.93 12.32 -17.97
N ASP A 231 20.01 13.12 -19.03
CA ASP A 231 18.99 13.21 -20.08
C ASP A 231 18.81 11.88 -20.83
N ARG A 232 19.91 11.17 -21.11
CA ARG A 232 19.90 9.90 -21.83
C ARG A 232 19.29 8.76 -21.01
N SER A 233 19.68 8.63 -19.73
CA SER A 233 19.09 7.65 -18.82
C SER A 233 17.63 7.96 -18.55
N MET A 234 17.26 9.24 -18.39
CA MET A 234 15.86 9.66 -18.26
C MET A 234 15.05 9.26 -19.49
N TYR A 235 15.52 9.53 -20.71
CA TYR A 235 14.86 9.11 -21.94
C TYR A 235 14.62 7.58 -21.97
N ASN A 236 15.65 6.80 -21.65
CA ASN A 236 15.55 5.34 -21.62
C ASN A 236 14.56 4.84 -20.56
N ASN A 237 14.55 5.47 -19.38
CA ASN A 237 13.64 5.12 -18.29
C ASN A 237 12.19 5.51 -18.58
N ILE A 238 11.96 6.67 -19.20
CA ILE A 238 10.63 7.07 -19.68
C ILE A 238 10.14 6.08 -20.73
N LYS A 239 11.00 5.71 -21.68
CA LYS A 239 10.68 4.67 -22.67
C LYS A 239 10.35 3.34 -22.00
N TYR A 240 11.14 2.90 -21.02
CA TYR A 240 10.90 1.68 -20.25
C TYR A 240 9.52 1.70 -19.56
N ILE A 241 9.20 2.78 -18.87
CA ILE A 241 7.91 2.97 -18.19
C ILE A 241 6.77 2.90 -19.19
N ILE A 242 6.88 3.63 -20.31
CA ILE A 242 5.83 3.64 -21.34
C ILE A 242 5.67 2.26 -21.95
N ASP A 243 6.74 1.58 -22.37
CA ASP A 243 6.65 0.25 -22.98
C ASP A 243 6.02 -0.78 -22.02
N ARG A 244 6.31 -0.69 -20.73
CA ARG A 244 5.74 -1.58 -19.69
C ARG A 244 4.30 -1.23 -19.33
N ALA A 245 3.98 0.07 -19.23
CA ALA A 245 2.70 0.56 -18.76
C ALA A 245 1.68 0.73 -19.89
N ALA A 246 2.08 0.89 -21.15
CA ALA A 246 1.18 1.13 -22.28
C ALA A 246 0.27 -0.07 -22.60
N HIS A 247 0.61 -1.27 -22.15
CA HIS A 247 -0.28 -2.43 -22.22
C HIS A 247 -1.48 -2.33 -21.26
N LEU A 248 -1.41 -1.42 -20.31
CA LEU A 248 -2.40 -1.21 -19.28
C LEU A 248 -3.01 0.17 -19.51
N GLU A 249 -4.32 0.28 -19.73
CA GLU A 249 -5.05 1.56 -19.90
C GLU A 249 -5.07 2.42 -18.60
N LEU A 250 -4.04 2.28 -17.78
CA LEU A 250 -3.90 2.71 -16.40
C LEU A 250 -2.92 3.84 -16.19
N LEU A 251 -2.07 4.13 -17.17
CA LEU A 251 -1.22 5.30 -17.13
C LEU A 251 -2.12 6.54 -17.08
N PHE A 252 -1.92 7.40 -16.09
CA PHE A 252 -2.61 8.67 -16.07
C PHE A 252 -2.15 9.54 -17.23
N VAL A 253 -3.12 10.04 -17.97
CA VAL A 253 -2.87 10.90 -19.12
C VAL A 253 -3.72 12.15 -18.99
N LEU A 254 -3.09 13.33 -19.10
CA LEU A 254 -3.84 14.58 -19.26
C LEU A 254 -4.46 14.64 -20.65
N GLN A 255 -5.76 14.91 -20.69
CA GLN A 255 -6.44 15.27 -21.93
C GLN A 255 -6.21 16.76 -22.21
N SER A 256 -5.56 17.08 -23.32
CA SER A 256 -5.45 18.47 -23.78
C SER A 256 -6.81 18.94 -24.31
N THR A 257 -7.22 20.14 -23.90
CA THR A 257 -8.44 20.82 -24.42
C THR A 257 -8.30 21.26 -25.88
N SER A 258 -7.11 21.16 -26.49
CA SER A 258 -6.82 21.67 -27.82
C SER A 258 -7.25 20.75 -28.99
N GLY A 259 -8.15 19.79 -28.78
CA GLY A 259 -8.67 18.91 -29.85
C GLY A 259 -7.64 17.95 -30.47
N SER A 260 -6.43 17.87 -29.92
CA SER A 260 -5.43 16.87 -30.30
C SER A 260 -5.56 15.67 -29.37
N THR A 261 -5.82 14.48 -29.91
CA THR A 261 -5.85 13.17 -29.23
C THR A 261 -4.48 12.73 -28.68
N ARG A 262 -3.61 13.67 -28.36
CA ARG A 262 -2.30 13.40 -27.78
C ARG A 262 -2.49 13.12 -26.30
N LEU A 263 -2.43 11.85 -25.98
CA LEU A 263 -2.31 11.38 -24.62
C LEU A 263 -0.92 11.82 -24.08
N LEU A 264 -0.86 12.76 -23.14
CA LEU A 264 0.38 13.12 -22.44
C LEU A 264 0.44 12.44 -21.06
N GLY A 265 1.34 11.46 -20.91
CA GLY A 265 1.64 10.88 -19.59
C GLY A 265 2.27 11.94 -18.69
N ILE A 266 1.71 12.17 -17.49
CA ILE A 266 2.41 12.99 -16.49
C ILE A 266 3.52 12.14 -15.89
N LEU A 267 4.69 12.76 -15.73
CA LEU A 267 5.79 12.26 -14.90
C LEU A 267 6.23 13.38 -13.98
N SER A 268 6.28 13.12 -12.68
CA SER A 268 6.84 14.06 -11.71
C SER A 268 8.32 13.73 -11.53
N VAL A 269 9.22 14.67 -11.79
CA VAL A 269 10.67 14.48 -11.62
C VAL A 269 11.11 15.15 -10.33
N LEU A 270 11.48 14.36 -9.33
CA LEU A 270 11.95 14.91 -8.06
C LEU A 270 13.33 15.57 -8.26
N VAL A 271 13.52 16.76 -7.69
CA VAL A 271 14.83 17.42 -7.64
C VAL A 271 15.38 17.71 -9.05
N ALA A 272 14.51 18.19 -9.95
CA ALA A 272 14.86 18.50 -11.35
C ALA A 272 16.01 19.54 -11.50
N PHE A 273 16.24 20.37 -10.48
CA PHE A 273 17.27 21.43 -10.49
C PHE A 273 18.73 20.91 -10.43
N PHE A 274 18.95 19.63 -10.13
CA PHE A 274 20.30 19.03 -10.18
C PHE A 274 20.73 18.62 -11.59
N SER A 275 19.82 18.68 -12.56
CA SER A 275 20.13 18.55 -13.97
C SER A 275 20.22 19.95 -14.58
N GLU A 276 21.29 20.24 -15.33
CA GLU A 276 21.38 21.52 -16.02
C GLU A 276 20.16 21.73 -16.93
N PRO A 277 19.60 22.95 -17.02
CA PRO A 277 18.38 23.20 -17.79
C PRO A 277 18.53 22.86 -19.28
N GLU A 278 19.76 22.90 -19.83
CA GLU A 278 20.03 22.44 -21.19
C GLU A 278 19.94 20.92 -21.34
N ALA A 279 20.27 20.14 -20.30
CA ALA A 279 20.19 18.68 -20.32
C ALA A 279 18.73 18.19 -20.23
N VAL A 280 17.87 18.86 -19.46
CA VAL A 280 16.46 18.45 -19.29
C VAL A 280 15.64 18.58 -20.60
N PHE A 281 16.03 19.48 -21.51
CA PHE A 281 15.22 19.82 -22.69
C PHE A 281 15.90 19.61 -24.07
N ARG A 282 17.21 19.41 -24.18
CA ARG A 282 17.86 19.17 -25.50
C ARG A 282 17.70 17.74 -26.02
N GLY A 283 17.39 16.77 -25.16
CA GLY A 283 17.04 15.41 -25.55
C GLY A 283 15.63 15.32 -26.09
N SER A 284 15.41 15.75 -27.34
CA SER A 284 14.21 15.56 -28.17
C SER A 284 13.05 14.78 -27.52
N LEU A 285 12.28 15.43 -26.64
CA LEU A 285 10.86 15.15 -26.41
C LEU A 285 10.07 15.64 -27.64
N ARG A 286 10.52 15.29 -28.85
CA ARG A 286 9.65 15.27 -30.01
C ARG A 286 8.70 14.12 -29.76
N CYS A 287 7.56 14.44 -29.15
CA CYS A 287 6.30 13.72 -29.28
C CYS A 287 6.48 12.22 -29.49
N LEU A 288 6.61 11.46 -28.41
CA LEU A 288 6.32 10.03 -28.45
C LEU A 288 4.84 9.89 -28.88
N GLU A 289 4.63 9.61 -30.17
CA GLU A 289 3.32 9.39 -30.74
C GLU A 289 2.75 8.09 -30.18
N PHE A 290 1.68 8.20 -29.40
CA PHE A 290 0.83 7.07 -29.07
C PHE A 290 0.05 6.68 -30.33
N GLN A 291 0.54 5.69 -31.09
CA GLN A 291 -0.32 4.99 -32.05
C GLN A 291 -1.23 4.04 -31.26
N GLY A 292 -2.28 4.61 -30.68
CA GLY A 292 -3.41 3.84 -30.19
C GLY A 292 -4.09 3.15 -31.35
N CYS A 293 -4.21 1.82 -31.26
CA CYS A 293 -4.97 1.01 -32.19
C CYS A 293 -6.44 1.48 -32.13
N CYS A 294 -6.87 2.22 -33.15
CA CYS A 294 -8.30 2.47 -33.39
C CYS A 294 -8.99 1.12 -33.62
N LEU A 295 -9.71 0.61 -32.63
CA LEU A 295 -10.83 -0.29 -32.88
C LEU A 295 -12.11 0.40 -32.42
N ARG A 296 -12.77 1.00 -33.42
CA ARG A 296 -14.20 1.33 -33.37
C ARG A 296 -15.00 0.04 -33.24
N SER A 297 -15.82 -0.05 -32.21
CA SER A 297 -17.24 -0.46 -32.26
C SER A 297 -17.83 -0.34 -30.87
#